data_AF-A0A817F2Z7-F1
#
_entry.id   AF-A0A817F2Z7-F1
#
_cell.length_a   1.000
_cell.length_b   1.000
_cell.length_c   1.000
_cell.angle_alpha   90.00
_cell.angle_beta   90.00
_cell.angle_gamma   90.00
#
_symmetry.space_group_name_H-M   'P 1'
#
loop_
_entity.id
_entity.type
_entity.pdbx_description
1 polymer ?
#
loop_
_entity_poly.entity_id
_entity_poly.type
_entity_poly.pdbx_seq_one_letter_code
_entity_poly.pdbx_strand_id
1 'polypeptide(L)'
;MLRSKLPFVKENSFTIKKTRPRKGASFSALKFSGEELGREFGPRYQTIDVRIGNQRMTLNIAQGGWTLDETTIEPKDIATLENQRCELEKDNDILRTKLDMLLEMLAQVTAEQELQKELDQ
;
A
#
# COMPACT_ATOMS: atom_id res chain seq x y z
N MET A 1 -23.83 78.98 21.81
CA MET A 1 -23.36 77.76 22.52
C MET A 1 -24.13 76.59 21.91
N LEU A 2 -23.54 75.75 21.04
CA LEU A 2 -22.68 74.57 21.29
C LEU A 2 -23.46 73.28 21.60
N ARG A 3 -23.40 72.31 20.65
CA ARG A 3 -23.89 70.90 20.70
C ARG A 3 -25.43 70.78 20.72
N SER A 4 -26.10 69.71 20.27
CA SER A 4 -25.71 68.38 19.74
C SER A 4 -26.89 67.87 18.84
N LYS A 5 -26.81 66.96 17.86
CA LYS A 5 -25.85 65.93 17.39
C LYS A 5 -25.90 65.83 15.84
N LEU A 6 -24.96 65.11 15.21
CA LEU A 6 -25.17 64.49 13.89
C LEU A 6 -26.08 63.24 14.04
N PRO A 7 -26.87 62.84 13.03
CA PRO A 7 -27.71 61.65 13.12
C PRO A 7 -26.84 60.41 13.38
N PHE A 8 -27.10 59.75 14.50
CA PHE A 8 -26.43 58.55 14.96
C PHE A 8 -26.53 57.47 13.88
N VAL A 9 -25.40 56.89 13.47
CA VAL A 9 -25.40 55.73 12.56
C VAL A 9 -26.24 54.64 13.20
N LYS A 10 -27.33 54.24 12.53
CA LYS A 10 -28.21 53.18 13.03
C LYS A 10 -27.42 51.88 13.04
N GLU A 11 -27.11 51.40 14.24
CA GLU A 11 -26.35 50.17 14.44
C GLU A 11 -27.01 48.99 13.70
N ASN A 12 -26.19 48.10 13.13
CA ASN A 12 -26.59 46.83 12.53
C ASN A 12 -27.41 46.84 11.22
N SER A 13 -27.05 47.69 10.25
CA SER A 13 -27.42 47.48 8.83
C SER A 13 -26.82 46.20 8.21
N PHE A 14 -25.79 45.61 8.82
CA PHE A 14 -25.15 44.35 8.41
C PHE A 14 -25.76 43.08 9.02
N THR A 15 -26.94 43.16 9.63
CA THR A 15 -27.64 41.96 10.12
C THR A 15 -28.24 41.16 8.96
N ILE A 16 -27.48 40.17 8.46
CA ILE A 16 -27.99 39.15 7.55
C ILE A 16 -29.24 38.54 8.18
N LYS A 17 -30.40 38.71 7.53
CA LYS A 17 -31.66 38.10 7.99
C LYS A 17 -31.42 36.60 8.15
N LYS A 18 -31.76 36.02 9.30
CA LYS A 18 -31.64 34.58 9.56
C LYS A 18 -32.59 33.79 8.64
N THR A 19 -32.18 33.58 7.40
CA THR A 19 -32.84 32.66 6.47
C THR A 19 -32.76 31.28 7.09
N ARG A 20 -33.89 30.59 7.22
CA ARG A 20 -33.91 29.18 7.66
C ARG A 20 -32.93 28.38 6.78
N PRO A 21 -32.14 27.46 7.35
CA PRO A 21 -31.23 26.64 6.55
C PRO A 21 -31.98 26.04 5.36
N ARG A 22 -31.49 26.32 4.14
CA ARG A 22 -32.08 25.77 2.93
C ARG A 22 -31.92 24.25 3.04
N LYS A 23 -33.02 23.53 3.27
CA LYS A 23 -33.06 22.06 3.19
C LYS A 23 -32.93 21.63 1.72
N GLY A 24 -31.79 21.94 1.09
CA GLY A 24 -31.39 21.26 -0.12
C GLY A 24 -31.22 19.78 0.23
N ALA A 25 -31.69 18.90 -0.64
CA ALA A 25 -31.43 17.48 -0.50
C ALA A 25 -29.91 17.27 -0.58
N SER A 26 -29.28 16.98 0.56
CA SER A 26 -27.88 16.57 0.55
C SER A 26 -27.82 15.17 -0.06
N PHE A 27 -26.96 14.96 -1.06
CA PHE A 27 -26.70 13.64 -1.60
C PHE A 27 -26.22 12.65 -0.53
N SER A 28 -25.61 13.14 0.56
CA SER A 28 -25.25 12.33 1.74
C SER A 28 -26.44 11.74 2.51
N ALA A 29 -27.68 12.20 2.23
CA ALA A 29 -28.91 11.72 2.85
C ALA A 29 -29.72 10.79 1.93
N LEU A 30 -29.33 10.59 0.66
CA LEU A 30 -29.95 9.58 -0.19
C LEU A 30 -29.46 8.19 0.23
N LYS A 31 -30.39 7.39 0.77
CA LYS A 31 -30.23 5.96 0.96
C LYS A 31 -30.81 5.25 -0.26
N PHE A 32 -29.98 5.08 -1.28
CA PHE A 32 -30.32 4.25 -2.42
C PHE A 32 -30.36 2.78 -2.02
N SER A 33 -31.32 2.05 -2.57
CA SER A 33 -31.32 0.59 -2.60
C SER A 33 -30.20 0.05 -3.50
N GLY A 34 -29.86 -1.24 -3.35
CA GLY A 34 -28.85 -1.87 -4.20
C GLY A 34 -29.24 -1.90 -5.69
N GLU A 35 -30.53 -1.96 -5.98
CA GLU A 35 -31.07 -1.94 -7.35
C GLU A 35 -30.95 -0.55 -7.99
N GLU A 36 -31.24 0.52 -7.24
CA GLU A 36 -31.05 1.90 -7.70
C GLU A 36 -29.56 2.20 -7.94
N LEU A 37 -28.67 1.79 -7.03
CA LEU A 37 -27.23 1.93 -7.22
C LEU A 37 -26.73 1.16 -8.45
N GLY A 38 -27.21 -0.08 -8.64
CA GLY A 38 -26.87 -0.88 -9.83
C GLY A 38 -27.38 -0.28 -11.14
N ARG A 39 -28.49 0.47 -11.09
CA ARG A 39 -29.06 1.20 -12.24
C ARG A 39 -28.32 2.50 -12.54
N GLU A 40 -27.91 3.25 -11.51
CA GLU A 40 -27.24 4.55 -11.66
C GLU A 40 -25.74 4.42 -11.96
N PHE A 41 -25.05 3.50 -11.28
CA PHE A 41 -23.60 3.33 -11.36
C PHE A 41 -23.18 2.07 -12.16
N GLY A 42 -24.14 1.30 -12.65
CA GLY A 42 -23.92 0.10 -13.47
C GLY A 42 -23.59 -1.16 -12.65
N PRO A 43 -23.56 -2.34 -13.30
CA PRO A 43 -23.49 -3.64 -12.62
C PRO A 43 -22.20 -3.92 -11.84
N ARG A 44 -21.16 -3.09 -12.01
CA ARG A 44 -19.85 -3.21 -11.35
C ARG A 44 -19.59 -2.15 -10.27
N TYR A 45 -20.60 -1.42 -9.82
CA TYR A 45 -20.42 -0.34 -8.83
C TYR A 45 -19.87 -0.79 -7.47
N GLN A 46 -19.96 -2.10 -7.14
CA GLN A 46 -19.41 -2.69 -5.91
C GLN A 46 -18.02 -3.33 -6.10
N THR A 47 -17.43 -3.26 -7.29
CA THR A 47 -16.17 -3.97 -7.63
C THR A 47 -15.10 -2.99 -8.10
N ILE A 48 -13.91 -3.00 -7.47
CA ILE A 48 -12.75 -2.24 -7.93
C ILE A 48 -11.72 -3.21 -8.53
N ASP A 49 -11.52 -3.15 -9.84
CA ASP A 49 -10.50 -3.93 -10.53
C ASP A 49 -9.15 -3.18 -10.50
N VAL A 50 -8.10 -3.84 -10.00
CA VAL A 50 -6.72 -3.35 -9.96
C VAL A 50 -5.82 -4.35 -10.68
N ARG A 51 -4.83 -3.86 -11.41
CA ARG A 51 -3.81 -4.68 -12.07
C ARG A 51 -2.43 -4.31 -11.54
N ILE A 52 -1.73 -5.28 -10.94
CA ILE A 52 -0.36 -5.12 -10.45
C ILE A 52 0.52 -6.08 -11.25
N GLY A 53 1.27 -5.52 -12.21
CA GLY A 53 2.03 -6.31 -13.18
C GLY A 53 1.13 -7.24 -14.01
N ASN A 54 1.36 -8.55 -13.87
CA ASN A 54 0.59 -9.60 -14.55
C ASN A 54 -0.61 -10.10 -13.75
N GLN A 55 -0.73 -9.73 -12.47
CA GLN A 55 -1.86 -10.13 -11.62
C GLN A 55 -3.01 -9.13 -11.74
N ARG A 56 -4.23 -9.65 -11.78
CA ARG A 56 -5.47 -8.88 -11.68
C ARG A 56 -6.13 -9.18 -10.34
N MET A 57 -6.59 -8.16 -9.64
CA MET A 57 -7.24 -8.26 -8.34
C MET A 57 -8.54 -7.47 -8.38
N THR A 58 -9.61 -8.05 -7.85
CA THR A 58 -10.92 -7.42 -7.75
C THR A 58 -11.29 -7.27 -6.28
N LEU A 59 -11.53 -6.05 -5.83
CA LEU A 59 -12.04 -5.77 -4.48
C LEU A 59 -13.57 -5.74 -4.53
N ASN A 60 -14.23 -6.64 -3.81
CA ASN A 60 -15.66 -6.51 -3.55
C ASN A 60 -15.87 -5.57 -2.34
N ILE A 61 -16.40 -4.38 -2.60
CA ILE A 61 -16.62 -3.32 -1.59
C ILE A 61 -17.58 -3.78 -0.49
N ALA A 62 -18.57 -4.62 -0.79
CA ALA A 62 -19.53 -5.11 0.20
C ALA A 62 -18.96 -6.22 1.10
N GLN A 63 -17.99 -6.99 0.61
CA GLN A 63 -17.30 -8.04 1.38
C GLN A 63 -16.02 -7.53 2.06
N GLY A 64 -15.48 -6.38 1.62
CA GLY A 64 -14.30 -5.74 2.21
C GLY A 64 -12.98 -6.48 1.93
N GLY A 65 -12.97 -7.46 1.02
CA GLY A 65 -11.83 -8.32 0.72
C GLY A 65 -11.38 -8.23 -0.74
N TRP A 66 -10.06 -8.25 -0.95
CA TRP A 66 -9.47 -8.43 -2.27
C TRP A 66 -9.51 -9.90 -2.66
N THR A 67 -10.18 -10.21 -3.77
CA THR A 67 -10.01 -11.49 -4.46
C THR A 67 -8.99 -11.31 -5.58
N LEU A 68 -7.93 -12.11 -5.59
CA LEU A 68 -7.10 -12.25 -6.79
C LEU A 68 -8.00 -12.86 -7.87
N ASP A 69 -8.15 -12.20 -9.02
CA ASP A 69 -8.68 -12.88 -10.20
C ASP A 69 -7.61 -13.94 -10.52
N GLU A 70 -7.94 -15.21 -10.32
CA GLU A 70 -7.09 -16.34 -10.67
C GLU A 70 -6.97 -16.46 -12.19
N THR A 71 -6.28 -15.50 -12.82
CA THR A 71 -5.51 -15.76 -14.02
C THR A 71 -4.49 -16.81 -13.64
N THR A 72 -4.89 -18.05 -13.91
CA THR A 72 -4.27 -19.30 -13.49
C THR A 72 -2.75 -19.21 -13.62
N ILE A 73 -2.06 -19.02 -12.50
CA ILE A 73 -0.67 -19.46 -12.42
C ILE A 73 -0.80 -20.97 -12.54
N GLU A 74 -0.35 -21.56 -13.65
CA GLU A 74 -0.55 -22.99 -13.83
C GLU A 74 0.09 -23.72 -12.63
N PRO A 75 -0.54 -24.78 -12.08
CA PRO A 75 0.07 -25.53 -10.98
C PRO A 75 1.46 -26.07 -11.37
N LYS A 76 1.69 -26.24 -12.67
CA LYS A 76 2.99 -26.51 -13.29
C LYS A 76 3.99 -25.36 -13.10
N ASP A 77 3.58 -24.11 -13.35
CA ASP A 77 4.45 -22.94 -13.17
C ASP A 77 4.82 -22.76 -11.70
N ILE A 78 3.88 -22.92 -10.78
CA ILE A 78 4.13 -22.94 -9.33
C ILE A 78 5.17 -24.01 -8.99
N ALA A 79 4.97 -25.25 -9.43
CA ALA A 79 5.92 -26.34 -9.19
C ALA A 79 7.31 -26.08 -9.80
N THR A 80 7.40 -25.43 -10.98
CA THR A 80 8.71 -25.06 -11.55
C THR A 80 9.41 -23.98 -10.74
N LEU A 81 8.69 -22.98 -10.23
CA LEU A 81 9.24 -21.93 -9.37
C LEU A 81 9.68 -22.48 -8.00
N GLU A 82 8.93 -23.41 -7.43
CA GLU A 82 9.30 -24.10 -6.18
C GLU A 82 10.55 -24.97 -6.36
N ASN A 83 10.67 -25.70 -7.49
CA ASN A 83 11.87 -26.47 -7.80
C ASN A 83 13.09 -25.56 -7.99
N GLN A 84 12.97 -24.50 -8.79
CA GLN A 84 14.05 -23.51 -8.99
C GLN A 84 14.47 -22.86 -7.66
N ARG A 85 13.52 -22.51 -6.80
CA ARG A 85 13.80 -22.01 -5.46
C ARG A 85 14.58 -23.03 -4.62
N CYS A 86 14.16 -24.29 -4.63
CA CYS A 86 14.82 -25.36 -3.87
C CYS A 86 16.25 -25.64 -4.37
N GLU A 87 16.50 -25.55 -5.67
CA GLU A 87 17.85 -25.63 -6.26
C GLU A 87 18.71 -24.44 -5.84
N LEU A 88 18.18 -23.20 -5.96
CA LEU A 88 18.88 -21.99 -5.55
C LEU A 88 19.18 -21.93 -4.04
N GLU A 89 18.30 -22.47 -3.18
CA GLU A 89 18.54 -22.59 -1.74
C GLU A 89 19.71 -23.55 -1.44
N LYS A 90 19.73 -24.73 -2.08
CA LYS A 90 20.86 -25.69 -1.96
C LYS A 90 22.18 -25.10 -2.44
N ASP A 91 22.17 -24.42 -3.59
CA ASP A 91 23.37 -23.75 -4.11
C ASP A 91 23.84 -22.63 -3.16
N ASN A 92 22.92 -21.88 -2.55
CA ASN A 92 23.27 -20.87 -1.56
C ASN A 92 23.97 -21.47 -0.33
N ASP A 93 23.42 -22.57 0.20
CA ASP A 93 24.01 -23.25 1.37
C ASP A 93 25.37 -23.87 1.03
N ILE A 94 25.53 -24.48 -0.14
CA ILE A 94 26.84 -24.98 -0.63
C ILE A 94 27.85 -23.82 -0.77
N LEU A 95 27.42 -22.66 -1.28
CA LEU A 95 28.28 -21.47 -1.41
C LEU A 95 28.69 -20.90 -0.04
N ARG A 96 27.79 -20.92 0.96
CA ARG A 96 28.12 -20.53 2.35
C ARG A 96 29.19 -21.45 2.94
N THR A 97 28.98 -22.76 2.91
CA THR A 97 29.98 -23.72 3.43
C THR A 97 31.34 -23.58 2.74
N LYS A 98 31.37 -23.34 1.42
CA LYS A 98 32.62 -23.06 0.68
C LYS A 98 33.28 -21.77 1.15
N LEU A 99 32.50 -20.71 1.40
CA LEU A 99 33.02 -19.44 1.91
C LEU A 99 33.63 -19.61 3.30
N ASP A 100 32.93 -20.30 4.21
CA ASP A 100 33.39 -20.55 5.58
C ASP A 100 34.71 -21.34 5.57
N MET A 101 34.79 -22.45 4.81
CA MET A 101 36.02 -23.23 4.65
C MET A 101 37.18 -22.40 4.06
N LEU A 102 36.92 -21.53 3.09
CA LEU A 102 37.95 -20.67 2.50
C LEU A 102 38.44 -19.60 3.48
N LEU A 103 37.57 -19.11 4.37
CA LEU A 103 37.96 -18.19 5.45
C LEU A 103 38.80 -18.89 6.51
N GLU A 104 38.47 -20.13 6.89
CA GLU A 104 39.29 -20.96 7.78
C GLU A 104 40.69 -21.23 7.19
N MET A 105 40.75 -21.64 5.91
CA MET A 105 42.02 -21.86 5.21
C MET A 105 42.86 -20.58 5.11
N LEU A 106 42.23 -19.42 4.82
CA LEU A 106 42.92 -18.13 4.77
C LEU A 106 43.46 -17.72 6.14
N ALA A 107 42.69 -17.94 7.21
CA ALA A 107 43.12 -17.68 8.57
C ALA A 107 44.32 -18.57 8.97
N GLN A 108 44.28 -19.86 8.62
CA GLN A 108 45.39 -20.79 8.84
C GLN A 108 46.66 -20.32 8.11
N VAL A 109 46.60 -20.06 6.80
CA VAL A 109 47.76 -19.62 6.01
C VAL A 109 48.31 -18.29 6.53
N THR A 110 47.44 -17.37 6.97
CA THR A 110 47.87 -16.10 7.56
C THR A 110 48.59 -16.29 8.89
N ALA A 111 48.12 -17.20 9.75
CA ALA A 111 48.76 -17.55 11.01
C ALA A 111 50.12 -18.25 10.81
N GLU A 112 50.19 -19.19 9.85
CA GLU A 112 51.45 -19.85 9.46
C GLU A 112 52.49 -18.84 8.93
N GLN A 113 52.06 -17.87 8.11
CA GLN A 113 52.94 -16.80 7.63
C GLN A 113 53.43 -15.87 8.73
N GLU A 114 52.60 -15.55 9.72
CA GLU A 114 53.02 -14.70 10.84
C GLU A 114 54.01 -15.43 11.75
N LEU A 115 53.73 -16.69 12.08
CA LEU A 115 54.66 -17.54 12.84
C LEU A 115 56.02 -17.68 12.14
N GLN A 116 56.04 -17.83 10.81
CA GLN A 116 57.29 -17.88 10.05
C GLN A 116 58.10 -16.58 10.18
N LYS A 117 57.44 -15.41 10.15
CA LYS A 117 58.13 -14.12 10.37
C LYS A 117 58.67 -13.95 11.79
N GLU A 118 58.02 -14.55 12.79
CA GLU A 118 58.53 -14.56 14.18
C GLU A 118 59.74 -15.49 14.34
N LEU A 119 59.83 -16.57 13.57
CA LEU A 119 60.95 -17.51 13.59
C LEU A 119 62.18 -17.04 12.78
N ASP A 120 61.96 -16.20 11.76
CA ASP A 120 63.02 -15.61 10.92
C ASP A 120 63.62 -14.31 11.50
N GLN A 121 63.27 -13.93 12.74
CA GLN A 121 63.76 -12.75 13.48
C GLN A 121 64.80 -13.11 14.56
#